data_AF-A0A7D6V870-F1
#
_entry.id   AF-A0A7D6V870-F1
#
_cell.length_a   1.000
_cell.length_b   1.000
_cell.length_c   1.000
_cell.angle_alpha   90.00
_cell.angle_beta   90.00
_cell.angle_gamma   90.00
#
_symmetry.space_group_name_H-M   'P 1'
#
loop_
_entity.id
_entity.type
_entity.pdbx_description
1 polymer ?
#
loop_
_entity_poly.entity_id
_entity_poly.type
_entity_poly.pdbx_seq_one_letter_code
_entity_poly.pdbx_strand_id
1 'polypeptide(L)'
;MPKVQRILRAAYYAVAALPVAFAPTGVRARVTRRVFQRPFALAAPGIGRTTAHTLLAAAVGLVAWLVVFLATIAFVRGVAYPLFGADGYEHSWGGPTLAGAWAVHAALGVGLLPVWTVLLAGIGLLQLRLVHRVLGRSGPWWPVPIAVALFLGGVVFFIAWLHQI
;
A
#
# COMPACT_ATOMS: atom_id res chain seq x y z
N MET A 1 16.66 11.85 10.43
CA MET A 1 15.61 12.00 9.39
C MET A 1 14.26 12.25 10.07
N PRO A 2 13.54 13.33 9.70
CA PRO A 2 12.21 13.65 10.21
C PRO A 2 11.21 12.48 10.13
N LYS A 3 10.31 12.37 11.12
CA LYS A 3 9.32 11.28 11.24
C LYS A 3 8.44 11.16 9.99
N VAL A 4 7.99 12.28 9.45
CA VAL A 4 7.14 12.37 8.24
C VAL A 4 7.87 11.85 7.00
N GLN A 5 9.12 12.26 6.78
CA GLN A 5 9.90 11.77 5.64
C GLN A 5 10.08 10.25 5.65
N ARG A 6 10.21 9.65 6.83
CA ARG A 6 10.29 8.19 6.97
C ARG A 6 8.99 7.49 6.56
N ILE A 7 7.84 8.05 6.95
CA ILE A 7 6.53 7.54 6.56
C ILE A 7 6.36 7.63 5.04
N LEU A 8 6.64 8.80 4.46
CA LEU A 8 6.52 9.02 3.01
C LEU A 8 7.44 8.10 2.20
N ARG A 9 8.68 7.90 2.62
CA ARG A 9 9.62 6.97 1.96
C ARG A 9 9.14 5.52 2.04
N ALA A 10 8.57 5.11 3.16
CA ALA A 10 8.00 3.77 3.28
C ALA A 10 6.76 3.62 2.40
N ALA A 11 5.85 4.59 2.38
CA ALA A 11 4.67 4.56 1.51
C ALA A 11 5.06 4.53 0.02
N TYR A 12 6.02 5.36 -0.38
CA TYR A 12 6.62 5.33 -1.72
C TYR A 12 7.18 3.95 -2.06
N TYR A 13 7.91 3.34 -1.13
CA TYR A 13 8.47 2.00 -1.33
C TYR A 13 7.39 0.94 -1.53
N ALA A 14 6.26 1.03 -0.82
CA ALA A 14 5.13 0.10 -0.99
C ALA A 14 4.59 0.11 -2.42
N VAL A 15 4.41 1.29 -3.01
CA VAL A 15 3.90 1.46 -4.38
C VAL A 15 4.93 0.99 -5.42
N ALA A 16 6.19 1.37 -5.23
CA ALA A 16 7.29 0.97 -6.11
C ALA A 16 7.64 -0.52 -5.99
N ALA A 17 7.24 -1.21 -4.92
CA ALA A 17 7.64 -2.59 -4.67
C ALA A 17 7.16 -3.57 -5.74
N LEU A 18 5.97 -3.35 -6.32
CA LEU A 18 5.43 -4.25 -7.36
C LEU A 18 6.33 -4.31 -8.61
N PRO A 19 6.64 -3.20 -9.31
CA PRO A 19 7.57 -3.26 -10.44
C PRO A 19 8.99 -3.64 -10.01
N VAL A 20 9.45 -3.20 -8.82
CA VAL A 20 10.78 -3.55 -8.30
C VAL A 20 10.93 -5.04 -8.00
N ALA A 21 9.84 -5.73 -7.64
CA ALA A 21 9.85 -7.17 -7.34
C ALA A 21 10.31 -8.01 -8.53
N PHE A 22 10.15 -7.53 -9.77
CA PHE A 22 10.58 -8.22 -10.99
C PHE A 22 11.94 -7.77 -11.50
N ALA A 23 12.51 -6.70 -10.94
CA ALA A 23 13.84 -6.20 -11.32
C ALA A 23 14.96 -7.16 -10.87
N PRO A 24 16.18 -7.06 -11.43
CA PRO A 24 17.34 -7.80 -10.93
C PRO A 24 17.61 -7.54 -9.44
N THR A 25 18.12 -8.54 -8.71
CA THR A 25 18.35 -8.46 -7.26
C THR A 25 19.26 -7.28 -6.86
N GLY A 26 20.25 -6.94 -7.70
CA GLY A 26 21.09 -5.76 -7.52
C GLY A 26 20.32 -4.44 -7.58
N VAL A 27 19.30 -4.34 -8.44
CA VAL A 27 18.40 -3.18 -8.53
C VAL A 27 17.53 -3.11 -7.28
N ARG A 28 16.93 -4.24 -6.85
CA ARG A 28 16.13 -4.31 -5.60
C ARG A 28 16.93 -3.80 -4.41
N ALA A 29 18.17 -4.26 -4.27
CA ALA A 29 19.08 -3.84 -3.22
C ALA A 29 19.41 -2.33 -3.31
N ARG A 30 19.67 -1.82 -4.52
CA ARG A 30 19.96 -0.40 -4.75
C ARG A 30 18.78 0.50 -4.41
N VAL A 31 17.57 0.15 -4.84
CA VAL A 31 16.34 0.89 -4.52
C VAL A 31 16.12 0.90 -3.02
N THR A 32 16.24 -0.25 -2.35
CA THR A 32 16.10 -0.35 -0.89
C THR A 32 17.07 0.58 -0.17
N ARG A 33 18.35 0.57 -0.55
CA ARG A 33 19.38 1.48 0.01
C ARG A 33 19.04 2.94 -0.24
N ARG A 34 18.65 3.30 -1.47
CA ARG A 34 18.35 4.69 -1.85
C ARG A 34 17.13 5.25 -1.12
N VAL A 35 16.06 4.46 -1.03
CA VAL A 35 14.81 4.90 -0.41
C VAL A 35 14.96 5.07 1.09
N PHE A 36 15.55 4.07 1.77
CA PHE A 36 15.66 4.08 3.23
C PHE A 36 16.95 4.71 3.76
N GLN A 37 17.90 5.03 2.88
CA GLN A 37 19.21 5.62 3.23
C GLN A 37 19.94 4.79 4.28
N ARG A 38 19.85 3.46 4.18
CA ARG A 38 20.50 2.50 5.08
C ARG A 38 21.35 1.50 4.30
N PRO A 39 22.48 1.05 4.86
CA PRO A 39 23.25 -0.05 4.27
C PRO A 39 22.38 -1.30 4.18
N PHE A 40 22.45 -1.97 3.03
CA PHE A 40 21.84 -3.27 2.80
C PHE A 40 22.74 -4.09 1.89
N ALA A 41 23.13 -5.28 2.38
CA ALA A 41 23.97 -6.22 1.66
C ALA A 41 23.16 -7.45 1.25
N LEU A 42 23.36 -7.92 0.02
CA LEU A 42 22.82 -9.18 -0.45
C LEU A 42 23.68 -10.32 0.09
N ALA A 43 23.05 -11.35 0.66
CA ALA A 43 23.75 -12.55 1.11
C ALA A 43 23.73 -13.61 0.00
N ALA A 44 24.33 -13.28 -1.16
CA ALA A 44 24.41 -14.08 -2.39
C ALA A 44 23.17 -14.98 -2.61
N PRO A 45 21.96 -14.41 -2.79
CA PRO A 45 20.74 -15.19 -2.86
C PRO A 45 20.72 -16.07 -4.12
N GLY A 46 20.61 -17.38 -3.92
CA GLY A 46 20.34 -18.32 -5.01
C GLY A 46 18.95 -18.12 -5.64
N ILE A 47 18.65 -18.90 -6.67
CA ILE A 47 17.41 -18.81 -7.46
C ILE A 47 16.18 -18.94 -6.57
N GLY A 48 16.11 -19.96 -5.70
CA GLY A 48 14.94 -20.19 -4.85
C GLY A 48 14.58 -19.00 -3.94
N ARG A 49 15.59 -18.36 -3.32
CA ARG A 49 15.37 -17.17 -2.49
C ARG A 49 14.97 -15.95 -3.31
N THR A 50 15.54 -15.81 -4.50
CA THR A 50 15.19 -14.74 -5.43
C THR A 50 13.73 -14.88 -5.89
N THR A 51 13.31 -16.09 -6.28
CA THR A 51 11.93 -16.40 -6.66
C THR A 51 10.96 -16.19 -5.51
N ALA A 52 11.26 -16.73 -4.32
CA ALA A 52 10.43 -16.54 -3.13
C ALA A 52 10.25 -15.05 -2.79
N HIS A 53 11.32 -14.26 -2.86
CA HIS A 53 11.22 -12.82 -2.67
C HIS A 53 10.36 -12.17 -3.76
N THR A 54 10.55 -12.51 -5.03
CA THR A 54 9.74 -11.96 -6.14
C THR A 54 8.26 -12.20 -5.87
N LEU A 55 7.87 -13.44 -5.54
CA LEU A 55 6.47 -13.81 -5.29
C LEU A 55 5.89 -13.05 -4.10
N LEU A 56 6.58 -13.05 -2.95
CA LEU A 56 6.11 -12.37 -1.74
C LEU A 56 6.04 -10.85 -1.94
N ALA A 57 7.06 -10.25 -2.56
CA ALA A 57 7.10 -8.81 -2.80
C ALA A 57 6.04 -8.38 -3.83
N ALA A 58 5.81 -9.18 -4.88
CA ALA A 58 4.75 -8.91 -5.85
C ALA A 58 3.36 -9.04 -5.21
N ALA A 59 3.11 -10.10 -4.44
CA ALA A 59 1.86 -10.31 -3.72
C ALA A 59 1.53 -9.13 -2.78
N VAL A 60 2.49 -8.72 -1.94
CA VAL A 60 2.33 -7.56 -1.05
C VAL A 60 2.24 -6.24 -1.85
N GLY A 61 2.94 -6.16 -2.98
CA GLY A 61 2.87 -5.01 -3.89
C GLY A 61 1.50 -4.85 -4.53
N LEU A 62 0.84 -5.95 -4.92
CA LEU A 62 -0.54 -5.92 -5.42
C LEU A 62 -1.51 -5.40 -4.37
N VAL A 63 -1.35 -5.80 -3.10
CA VAL A 63 -2.15 -5.24 -2.00
C VAL A 63 -1.89 -3.74 -1.84
N ALA A 64 -0.65 -3.26 -1.97
CA ALA A 64 -0.36 -1.83 -1.94
C ALA A 64 -1.08 -1.08 -3.09
N TRP A 65 -1.10 -1.66 -4.29
CA TRP A 65 -1.82 -1.09 -5.43
C TRP A 65 -3.34 -1.12 -5.25
N LEU A 66 -3.89 -2.16 -4.63
CA LEU A 66 -5.30 -2.19 -4.22
C LEU A 66 -5.61 -1.04 -3.25
N VAL A 67 -4.75 -0.81 -2.25
CA VAL A 67 -4.90 0.31 -1.32
C VAL A 67 -4.85 1.66 -2.04
N VAL A 68 -3.91 1.85 -2.98
CA VAL A 68 -3.84 3.07 -3.81
C VAL A 68 -5.12 3.26 -4.63
N PHE A 69 -5.61 2.20 -5.25
CA PHE A 69 -6.84 2.20 -6.03
C PHE A 69 -8.05 2.63 -5.19
N LEU A 70 -8.25 2.02 -4.03
CA LEU A 70 -9.36 2.36 -3.13
C LEU A 70 -9.23 3.78 -2.57
N ALA A 71 -8.03 4.20 -2.18
CA ALA A 71 -7.76 5.56 -1.73
C ALA A 71 -8.09 6.58 -2.83
N THR A 72 -7.75 6.26 -4.08
CA THR A 72 -8.02 7.12 -5.24
C THR A 72 -9.51 7.22 -5.50
N ILE A 73 -10.24 6.10 -5.50
CA ILE A 73 -11.71 6.10 -5.65
C ILE A 73 -12.36 6.92 -4.53
N ALA A 74 -11.97 6.67 -3.27
CA ALA A 74 -12.54 7.38 -2.13
C ALA A 74 -12.30 8.89 -2.21
N PHE A 75 -11.07 9.30 -2.55
CA PHE A 75 -10.71 10.71 -2.73
C PHE A 75 -11.50 11.35 -3.87
N VAL A 76 -11.51 10.74 -5.06
CA VAL A 76 -12.19 11.27 -6.24
C VAL A 76 -13.70 11.35 -6.00
N ARG A 77 -14.31 10.28 -5.49
CA ARG A 77 -15.75 10.27 -5.18
C ARG A 77 -16.13 11.25 -4.06
N GLY A 78 -15.24 11.46 -3.09
CA GLY A 78 -15.46 12.43 -2.03
C GLY A 78 -15.45 13.87 -2.56
N VAL A 79 -14.37 14.27 -3.23
CA VAL A 79 -14.18 15.63 -3.74
C VAL A 79 -15.18 15.96 -4.84
N ALA A 80 -15.41 15.01 -5.76
CA ALA A 80 -16.32 15.15 -6.89
C ALA A 80 -17.69 14.53 -6.62
N TYR A 81 -18.12 14.45 -5.36
CA TYR A 81 -19.41 13.88 -4.95
C TYR A 81 -20.61 14.38 -5.78
N PRO A 82 -20.74 15.68 -6.12
CA PRO A 82 -21.85 16.17 -6.94
C PRO A 82 -21.96 15.54 -8.33
N LEU A 83 -20.87 14.99 -8.89
CA LEU A 83 -20.91 14.32 -10.19
C LEU A 83 -21.48 12.89 -10.11
N PHE A 84 -21.50 12.29 -8.92
CA PHE A 84 -21.85 10.88 -8.71
C PHE A 84 -23.06 10.66 -7.80
N GLY A 85 -23.38 11.63 -6.94
CA GLY A 85 -24.39 11.51 -5.88
C GLY A 85 -25.51 12.55 -5.96
N ALA A 86 -25.64 13.28 -7.07
CA ALA A 86 -26.66 14.33 -7.23
C ALA A 86 -28.10 13.78 -7.14
N ASP A 87 -28.34 12.52 -7.51
CA ASP A 87 -29.68 11.94 -7.59
C ASP A 87 -30.15 11.24 -6.28
N GLY A 88 -29.51 11.53 -5.15
CA GLY A 88 -29.89 10.95 -3.84
C GLY A 88 -29.19 11.54 -2.62
N TYR A 89 -28.83 12.83 -2.69
CA TYR A 89 -28.10 13.49 -1.61
C TYR A 89 -28.98 13.72 -0.37
N GLU A 90 -30.30 13.70 -0.51
CA GLU A 90 -31.27 13.98 0.55
C GLU A 90 -31.20 12.96 1.71
N HIS A 91 -30.72 11.75 1.42
CA HIS A 91 -30.49 10.68 2.40
C HIS A 91 -29.02 10.47 2.74
N SER A 92 -28.13 11.31 2.20
CA SER A 92 -26.69 11.21 2.43
C SER A 92 -26.25 11.92 3.71
N TRP A 93 -25.10 11.52 4.26
CA TRP A 93 -24.51 12.23 5.40
C TRP A 93 -24.15 13.66 5.01
N GLY A 94 -24.48 14.63 5.87
CA GLY A 94 -24.30 16.06 5.59
C GLY A 94 -25.61 16.86 5.49
N GLY A 95 -26.76 16.20 5.67
CA GLY A 95 -28.07 16.84 5.71
C GLY A 95 -28.75 16.90 4.34
N PRO A 96 -29.94 17.49 4.24
CA PRO A 96 -30.82 17.36 3.07
C PRO A 96 -30.43 18.30 1.92
N THR A 97 -29.20 18.82 1.89
CA THR A 97 -28.73 19.72 0.84
C THR A 97 -27.50 19.14 0.16
N LEU A 98 -27.38 19.35 -1.16
CA LEU A 98 -26.23 18.89 -1.92
C LEU A 98 -24.91 19.46 -1.38
N ALA A 99 -24.92 20.72 -0.94
CA ALA A 99 -23.75 21.38 -0.36
C ALA A 99 -23.30 20.71 0.95
N GLY A 100 -24.26 20.38 1.82
CA GLY A 100 -23.98 19.68 3.07
C GLY A 100 -23.45 18.26 2.84
N ALA A 101 -24.10 17.52 1.93
CA ALA A 101 -23.65 16.19 1.53
C ALA A 101 -22.24 16.22 0.94
N TRP A 102 -21.98 17.15 0.01
CA TRP A 102 -20.65 17.33 -0.56
C TRP A 102 -19.59 17.65 0.50
N ALA A 103 -19.87 18.59 1.42
CA ALA A 103 -18.90 19.01 2.43
C ALA A 103 -18.39 17.83 3.27
N VAL A 104 -19.29 16.94 3.70
CA VAL A 104 -18.92 15.73 4.46
C VAL A 104 -18.10 14.77 3.61
N HIS A 105 -18.51 14.48 2.38
CA HIS A 105 -17.82 13.52 1.51
C HIS A 105 -16.44 14.03 1.07
N ALA A 106 -16.32 15.33 0.77
CA ALA A 106 -15.05 15.96 0.45
C ALA A 106 -14.12 15.97 1.66
N ALA A 107 -14.63 16.29 2.85
CA ALA A 107 -13.87 16.26 4.09
C ALA A 107 -13.35 14.85 4.41
N LEU A 108 -14.16 13.81 4.22
CA LEU A 108 -13.72 12.42 4.39
C LEU A 108 -12.72 11.99 3.32
N GLY A 109 -12.96 12.33 2.05
CA GLY A 109 -12.06 12.00 0.94
C GLY A 109 -10.66 12.56 1.14
N VAL A 110 -10.54 13.81 1.60
CA VAL A 110 -9.26 14.46 1.90
C VAL A 110 -8.71 14.03 3.27
N GLY A 111 -9.55 14.03 4.29
CA GLY A 111 -9.17 13.78 5.68
C GLY A 111 -8.64 12.36 5.93
N LEU A 112 -8.98 11.40 5.08
CA LEU A 112 -8.47 10.02 5.15
C LEU A 112 -7.13 9.82 4.44
N LEU A 113 -6.62 10.78 3.65
CA LEU A 113 -5.32 10.64 2.96
C LEU A 113 -4.14 10.31 3.91
N PRO A 114 -4.04 10.89 5.12
CA PRO A 114 -3.01 10.50 6.08
C PRO A 114 -3.14 9.04 6.53
N VAL A 115 -4.37 8.53 6.70
CA VAL A 115 -4.63 7.13 7.09
C VAL A 115 -4.15 6.19 6.00
N TRP A 116 -4.52 6.45 4.74
CA TRP A 116 -4.04 5.69 3.58
C TRP A 116 -2.52 5.72 3.47
N THR A 117 -1.89 6.87 3.72
CA THR A 117 -0.43 7.03 3.71
C THR A 117 0.25 6.19 4.80
N VAL A 118 -0.31 6.16 6.02
CA VAL A 118 0.20 5.35 7.12
C VAL A 118 0.06 3.86 6.82
N LEU A 119 -1.08 3.44 6.25
CA LEU A 119 -1.29 2.05 5.82
C LEU A 119 -0.25 1.63 4.78
N LEU A 120 -0.05 2.43 3.73
CA LEU A 120 0.99 2.20 2.73
C LEU A 120 2.40 2.17 3.35
N ALA A 121 2.69 3.05 4.31
CA ALA A 121 3.96 3.02 5.03
C ALA A 121 4.17 1.71 5.79
N GLY A 122 3.12 1.17 6.43
CA GLY A 122 3.15 -0.15 7.06
C GLY A 122 3.52 -1.26 6.06
N ILE A 123 2.88 -1.26 4.89
CA ILE A 123 3.17 -2.20 3.80
C ILE A 123 4.62 -2.03 3.29
N GLY A 124 5.11 -0.80 3.14
CA GLY A 124 6.48 -0.53 2.73
C GLY A 124 7.53 -1.00 3.74
N LEU A 125 7.23 -0.90 5.04
CA LEU A 125 8.08 -1.46 6.09
C LEU A 125 8.05 -2.99 6.09
N LEU A 126 6.92 -3.62 5.74
CA LEU A 126 6.86 -5.07 5.53
C LEU A 126 7.75 -5.50 4.35
N GLN A 127 7.67 -4.79 3.23
CA GLN A 127 8.53 -5.02 2.05
C GLN A 127 10.02 -4.91 2.39
N LEU A 128 10.41 -3.88 3.15
CA LEU A 128 11.79 -3.73 3.62
C LEU A 128 12.24 -4.94 4.45
N ARG A 129 11.39 -5.42 5.36
CA ARG A 129 11.71 -6.58 6.20
C ARG A 129 11.76 -7.88 5.39
N LEU A 130 10.93 -8.04 4.36
CA LEU A 130 11.01 -9.18 3.43
C LEU A 130 12.34 -9.17 2.66
N VAL A 131 12.79 -8.02 2.15
CA VAL A 131 14.09 -7.88 1.49
C VAL A 131 15.23 -8.30 2.42
N HIS A 132 15.23 -7.81 3.66
CA HIS A 132 16.23 -8.18 4.67
C HIS A 132 16.20 -9.68 4.97
N ARG A 133 15.03 -10.24 5.24
CA ARG A 133 14.88 -11.65 5.61
C ARG A 133 15.25 -12.59 4.46
N VAL A 134 14.67 -12.36 3.28
CA VAL A 134 14.75 -13.31 2.17
C VAL A 134 16.00 -13.09 1.33
N LEU A 135 16.45 -11.86 1.09
CA LEU A 135 17.63 -11.57 0.25
C LEU A 135 18.90 -11.25 1.06
N GLY A 136 18.76 -10.64 2.25
CA GLY A 136 19.87 -10.33 3.15
C GLY A 136 20.20 -11.41 4.19
N ARG A 137 19.35 -12.43 4.37
CA ARG A 137 19.41 -13.40 5.50
C ARG A 137 19.48 -12.72 6.87
N SER A 138 18.94 -11.53 6.98
CA SER A 138 18.99 -10.72 8.21
C SER A 138 17.58 -10.35 8.66
N GLY A 139 17.42 -10.12 9.96
CA GLY A 139 16.13 -9.75 10.52
C GLY A 139 15.17 -10.93 10.74
N PRO A 140 13.95 -10.61 11.21
CA PRO A 140 13.03 -11.59 11.77
C PRO A 140 12.38 -12.45 10.70
N TRP A 141 11.88 -13.62 11.10
CA TRP A 141 11.20 -14.58 10.22
C TRP A 141 9.73 -14.26 9.94
N TRP A 142 9.06 -13.55 10.88
CA TRP A 142 7.63 -13.20 10.81
C TRP A 142 7.16 -12.41 9.57
N PRO A 143 7.99 -11.62 8.85
CA PRO A 143 7.52 -10.90 7.66
C PRO A 143 6.95 -11.82 6.59
N VAL A 144 7.43 -13.06 6.50
CA VAL A 144 6.96 -14.05 5.52
C VAL A 144 5.51 -14.47 5.79
N PRO A 145 5.13 -15.00 6.97
CA PRO A 145 3.73 -15.33 7.23
C PRO A 145 2.81 -14.11 7.22
N ILE A 146 3.28 -12.92 7.65
CA ILE A 146 2.47 -11.70 7.54
C ILE A 146 2.21 -11.32 6.08
N ALA A 147 3.19 -11.46 5.19
CA ALA A 147 3.02 -11.19 3.77
C ALA A 147 1.97 -12.12 3.14
N VAL A 148 2.00 -13.41 3.49
CA VAL A 148 1.00 -14.39 3.03
C VAL A 148 -0.38 -14.04 3.56
N ALA A 149 -0.52 -13.80 4.87
CA ALA A 149 -1.80 -13.44 5.48
C ALA A 149 -2.36 -12.13 4.91
N LEU A 150 -1.52 -11.12 4.70
CA LEU A 150 -1.92 -9.85 4.11
C LEU A 150 -2.42 -10.03 2.67
N PHE A 151 -1.75 -10.86 1.87
CA PHE A 151 -2.18 -11.15 0.51
C PHE A 151 -3.51 -11.90 0.48
N LEU A 152 -3.64 -12.98 1.24
CA LEU A 152 -4.89 -13.75 1.31
C LEU A 152 -6.05 -12.90 1.83
N GLY A 153 -5.82 -12.10 2.88
CA GLY A 153 -6.80 -11.15 3.40
C GLY A 153 -7.17 -10.08 2.37
N GLY A 154 -6.19 -9.58 1.60
CA GLY A 154 -6.44 -8.64 0.50
C GLY A 154 -7.29 -9.25 -0.62
N VAL A 155 -7.08 -10.51 -0.97
CA VAL A 155 -7.90 -11.24 -1.96
C VAL A 155 -9.33 -11.42 -1.45
N VAL A 156 -9.50 -11.90 -0.22
CA VAL A 156 -10.84 -12.08 0.39
C VAL A 156 -11.57 -10.74 0.46
N PHE A 157 -10.89 -9.69 0.93
CA PHE A 157 -11.45 -8.35 0.97
C PHE A 157 -11.85 -7.84 -0.41
N PHE A 158 -11.00 -8.04 -1.43
CA PHE A 158 -11.31 -7.61 -2.80
C PHE A 158 -12.52 -8.33 -3.37
N ILE A 159 -12.65 -9.64 -3.14
CA ILE A 159 -13.82 -10.41 -3.56
C ILE A 159 -15.07 -9.93 -2.82
N ALA A 160 -14.98 -9.73 -1.50
CA ALA A 160 -16.10 -9.24 -0.71
C ALA A 160 -16.56 -7.85 -1.19
N TRP A 161 -15.60 -6.96 -1.43
CA TRP A 161 -15.85 -5.64 -2.00
C TRP A 161 -16.46 -5.71 -3.41
N LEU A 162 -15.99 -6.62 -4.28
CA LEU A 162 -16.55 -6.78 -5.62
C LEU A 162 -18.01 -7.24 -5.58
N HIS A 163 -18.33 -8.17 -4.67
CA HIS A 163 -19.67 -8.73 -4.53
C HIS A 163 -20.58 -7.93 -3.60
N GLN A 164 -20.06 -6.88 -2.95
CA GLN A 164 -20.80 -6.07 -1.97
C GLN A 164 -21.43 -6.94 -0.86
N ILE A 165 -20.66 -7.92 -0.37
CA ILE A 165 -21.03 -8.84 0.73
C ILE A 165 -20.39 -8.44 2.07
#